data_AF-A0A973G3Y2-F1
#
_entry.id   AF-A0A973G3Y2-F1
#
_cell.length_a   1.000
_cell.length_b   1.000
_cell.length_c   1.000
_cell.angle_alpha   90.00
_cell.angle_beta   90.00
_cell.angle_gamma   90.00
#
_symmetry.space_group_name_H-M   'P 1'
#
loop_
_entity.id
_entity.type
_entity.pdbx_description
1 polymer ?
#
loop_
_entity_poly.entity_id
_entity_poly.type
_entity_poly.pdbx_seq_one_letter_code
_entity_poly.pdbx_strand_id
1 'polypeptide(L)'
;EETKKLFLHTGTSHILAISGSNIGIVTAFFFFISRFLIGRVRIMRLRGDDSRYAALATIPFAIIFMLIAGSSIPTVRATIMVTIFMLSLYFERGRDIFNTIALSALAILLIYPHSLFTPSFQLTFASVVFIILFTQRIFPFVKTDNRMLKWLFLSMGMTVSATIGTLPVVLYHFYGVNPFSVFHNLIGVPLMCVIAMPLGLIGVVLPWGEYLLRLAGEVLAATVSILTTLDWGYIYPMVRPNLFEIILYFIFLFVLLHKRRKVAFALMVFLVLPLASGYAYYAYHERFNNDLRVNIIDVGNGDALLVEAPDGMRMLIDGGGFHTSDFDVGKSILTPILLSKKILTLDYVINTHPHGDHLGGIPTIMLDFTVKNFSTGSYFISREKFVDLMKLLRGKKIPLTTWKRGDKFLLKNGMEIVVLNPGPETGTDDLNNASLVMRIGYGNFSILFAGDIGSDVEEKLILAGNNLRADVLKIPHHGSQGWLRETPCRSEIRGNHRWLLCRAARRGTHPRNHRGDA
;
A
#
# COMPACT_ATOMS: atom_id res chain seq x y z
N GLU A 1 -11.17 -14.03 -3.11
CA GLU A 1 -10.13 -13.11 -2.58
C GLU A 1 -8.75 -13.75 -2.57
N GLU A 2 -8.64 -15.03 -2.19
CA GLU A 2 -7.40 -15.81 -2.18
C GLU A 2 -6.64 -15.77 -3.50
N THR A 3 -7.30 -15.93 -4.66
CA THR A 3 -6.65 -15.80 -5.97
C THR A 3 -6.01 -14.43 -6.16
N LYS A 4 -6.63 -13.34 -5.69
CA LYS A 4 -6.02 -12.01 -5.79
C LYS A 4 -4.76 -11.91 -4.93
N LYS A 5 -4.79 -12.47 -3.71
CA LYS A 5 -3.62 -12.53 -2.81
C LYS A 5 -2.49 -13.35 -3.42
N LEU A 6 -2.79 -14.52 -3.98
CA LEU A 6 -1.81 -15.37 -4.65
C LEU A 6 -1.07 -14.64 -5.77
N PHE A 7 -1.81 -13.95 -6.65
CA PHE A 7 -1.19 -13.21 -7.76
C PHE A 7 -0.43 -11.96 -7.29
N LEU A 8 -0.82 -11.37 -6.16
CA LEU A 8 -0.05 -10.31 -5.50
C LEU A 8 1.26 -10.86 -4.95
N HIS A 9 1.19 -11.95 -4.18
CA HIS A 9 2.35 -12.56 -3.54
C HIS A 9 3.36 -13.10 -4.55
N THR A 10 2.90 -13.70 -5.64
CA THR A 10 3.80 -14.20 -6.70
C THR A 10 4.34 -13.08 -7.61
N GLY A 11 3.87 -11.84 -7.47
CA GLY A 11 4.27 -10.72 -8.33
C GLY A 11 3.70 -10.79 -9.75
N THR A 12 2.64 -11.57 -9.95
CA THR A 12 1.99 -11.85 -11.25
C THR A 12 0.65 -11.11 -11.41
N SER A 13 0.33 -10.13 -10.55
CA SER A 13 -0.95 -9.41 -10.56
C SER A 13 -1.30 -8.74 -11.88
N HIS A 14 -0.28 -8.38 -12.67
CA HIS A 14 -0.44 -7.80 -14.01
C HIS A 14 -1.00 -8.79 -15.04
N ILE A 15 -1.03 -10.09 -14.74
CA ILE A 15 -1.65 -11.12 -15.57
C ILE A 15 -3.15 -11.21 -15.27
N LEU A 16 -3.53 -11.13 -13.99
CA LEU A 16 -4.93 -11.23 -13.52
C LEU A 16 -5.74 -9.98 -13.91
N ALA A 17 -5.15 -8.79 -13.77
CA ALA A 17 -5.75 -7.58 -14.32
C ALA A 17 -5.49 -7.57 -15.83
N ILE A 18 -6.55 -7.50 -16.66
CA ILE A 18 -6.42 -7.45 -18.12
C ILE A 18 -5.52 -6.26 -18.49
N SER A 19 -4.29 -6.57 -18.89
CA SER A 19 -3.20 -5.60 -18.98
C SER A 19 -2.80 -5.31 -20.42
N GLY A 20 -1.82 -4.41 -20.58
CA GLY A 20 -1.24 -4.09 -21.88
C GLY A 20 -0.64 -5.29 -22.61
N SER A 21 -0.14 -6.31 -21.89
CA SER A 21 0.36 -7.54 -22.53
C SER A 21 -0.77 -8.35 -23.15
N ASN A 22 -1.94 -8.44 -22.49
CA ASN A 22 -3.10 -9.17 -23.03
C ASN A 22 -3.62 -8.48 -24.29
N ILE A 23 -3.81 -7.16 -24.24
CA ILE A 23 -4.20 -6.36 -25.42
C ILE A 23 -3.14 -6.47 -26.52
N GLY A 24 -1.85 -6.41 -26.17
CA GLY A 24 -0.75 -6.53 -27.12
C GLY A 24 -0.72 -7.88 -27.84
N ILE A 25 -0.97 -8.99 -27.12
CA ILE A 25 -1.00 -10.33 -27.72
C ILE A 25 -2.25 -10.51 -28.59
N VAL A 26 -3.43 -10.04 -28.15
CA VAL A 26 -4.65 -10.04 -28.97
C VAL A 26 -4.40 -9.27 -30.27
N THR A 27 -3.81 -8.09 -30.15
CA THR A 27 -3.47 -7.24 -31.29
C THR A 27 -2.48 -7.93 -32.21
N ALA A 28 -1.42 -8.55 -31.68
CA ALA A 28 -0.45 -9.29 -32.49
C ALA A 28 -1.10 -10.47 -33.22
N PHE A 29 -1.96 -11.22 -32.54
CA PHE A 29 -2.71 -12.34 -33.11
C PHE A 29 -3.55 -11.89 -34.32
N PHE A 30 -4.38 -10.86 -34.15
CA PHE A 30 -5.19 -10.33 -35.24
C PHE A 30 -4.34 -9.64 -36.32
N PHE A 31 -3.25 -8.97 -35.96
CA PHE A 31 -2.34 -8.36 -36.93
C PHE A 31 -1.72 -9.40 -37.87
N PHE A 32 -1.22 -10.52 -37.35
CA PHE A 32 -0.65 -11.57 -38.18
C PHE A 32 -1.70 -12.25 -39.06
N ILE A 33 -2.93 -12.44 -38.56
CA ILE A 33 -4.05 -12.98 -39.35
C ILE A 33 -4.42 -11.99 -40.47
N SER A 34 -4.66 -10.72 -40.14
CA SER A 34 -4.97 -9.68 -41.12
C SER A 34 -3.88 -9.56 -42.17
N ARG A 35 -2.60 -9.57 -41.75
CA ARG A 35 -1.45 -9.53 -42.66
C ARG A 35 -1.38 -10.77 -43.56
N PHE A 36 -1.65 -11.95 -43.02
CA PHE A 36 -1.67 -13.18 -43.81
C PHE A 36 -2.77 -13.15 -44.88
N LEU A 37 -3.99 -12.74 -44.51
CA LEU A 37 -5.13 -12.64 -45.41
C LEU A 37 -4.91 -11.57 -46.49
N ILE A 38 -4.48 -10.37 -46.10
CA ILE A 38 -4.21 -9.25 -47.01
C ILE A 38 -3.02 -9.59 -47.93
N GLY A 39 -2.01 -10.27 -47.40
CA GLY A 39 -0.84 -10.74 -48.17
C GLY A 39 -1.16 -11.81 -49.22
N ARG A 40 -2.37 -12.41 -49.23
CA ARG A 40 -2.85 -13.24 -50.34
C ARG A 40 -3.21 -12.41 -51.57
N VAL A 41 -3.51 -11.13 -51.39
CA VAL A 41 -3.73 -10.20 -52.50
C VAL A 41 -2.37 -9.82 -53.11
N ARG A 42 -2.08 -10.39 -54.29
CA ARG A 42 -0.80 -10.24 -55.00
C ARG A 42 -0.37 -8.78 -55.14
N ILE A 43 -1.31 -7.88 -55.41
CA ILE A 43 -1.05 -6.43 -55.60
C ILE A 43 -0.51 -5.80 -54.31
N MET A 44 -1.10 -6.09 -53.15
CA MET A 44 -0.72 -5.49 -51.88
C MET A 44 0.62 -6.03 -51.38
N ARG A 45 0.91 -7.31 -51.63
CA ARG A 45 2.20 -7.91 -51.30
C ARG A 45 3.36 -7.38 -52.16
N LEU A 46 3.11 -7.11 -53.44
CA LEU A 46 4.11 -6.54 -54.35
C LEU A 46 4.40 -5.06 -54.06
N ARG A 47 3.42 -4.30 -53.56
CA ARG A 47 3.61 -2.90 -53.14
C ARG A 47 4.28 -2.74 -51.77
N GLY A 48 4.36 -3.81 -50.97
CA GLY A 48 4.87 -3.75 -49.60
C GLY A 48 3.89 -3.12 -48.59
N ASP A 49 2.64 -2.89 -48.99
CA ASP A 49 1.62 -2.25 -48.16
C ASP A 49 0.88 -3.24 -47.23
N ASP A 50 1.22 -4.54 -47.27
CA ASP A 50 0.56 -5.61 -46.51
C ASP A 50 0.46 -5.28 -45.01
N SER A 51 1.54 -4.73 -44.45
CA SER A 51 1.68 -4.39 -43.04
C SER A 51 0.90 -3.12 -42.68
N ARG A 52 0.76 -2.16 -43.61
CA ARG A 52 0.02 -0.90 -43.39
C ARG A 52 -1.47 -1.17 -43.24
N TYR A 53 -2.05 -1.90 -44.18
CA TYR A 53 -3.48 -2.22 -44.15
C TYR A 53 -3.81 -3.27 -43.09
N ALA A 54 -2.90 -4.20 -42.78
CA ALA A 54 -3.07 -5.10 -41.65
C ALA A 54 -3.14 -4.33 -40.31
N ALA A 55 -2.31 -3.31 -40.12
CA ALA A 55 -2.34 -2.48 -38.92
C ALA A 55 -3.71 -1.79 -38.75
N LEU A 56 -4.25 -1.22 -39.83
CA LEU A 56 -5.58 -0.59 -39.82
C LEU A 56 -6.70 -1.59 -39.53
N ALA A 57 -6.64 -2.77 -40.15
CA ALA A 57 -7.62 -3.85 -39.95
C ALA A 57 -7.58 -4.42 -38.53
N THR A 58 -6.47 -4.27 -37.80
CA THR A 58 -6.32 -4.78 -36.43
C THR A 58 -6.97 -3.90 -35.38
N ILE A 59 -7.06 -2.58 -35.61
CA ILE A 59 -7.56 -1.60 -34.63
C ILE A 59 -8.98 -1.94 -34.11
N PRO A 60 -9.97 -2.30 -34.97
CA PRO A 60 -11.29 -2.69 -34.51
C PRO A 60 -11.28 -3.87 -33.53
N PHE A 61 -10.40 -4.87 -33.75
CA PHE A 61 -10.31 -6.03 -32.87
C PHE A 61 -9.77 -5.67 -31.48
N ALA A 62 -8.80 -4.77 -31.40
CA ALA A 62 -8.31 -4.26 -30.12
C ALA A 62 -9.40 -3.52 -29.34
N ILE A 63 -10.22 -2.72 -30.03
CA ILE A 63 -11.37 -2.01 -29.44
C ILE A 63 -12.45 -3.00 -28.98
N ILE A 64 -12.81 -3.98 -29.81
CA ILE A 64 -13.80 -5.01 -29.45
C ILE A 64 -13.32 -5.79 -28.22
N PHE A 65 -12.05 -6.21 -28.18
CA PHE A 65 -11.50 -6.90 -27.02
C PHE A 65 -11.55 -6.05 -25.75
N MET A 66 -11.23 -4.76 -25.84
CA MET A 66 -11.36 -3.84 -24.71
C MET A 66 -12.80 -3.75 -24.18
N LEU A 67 -13.79 -3.71 -25.08
CA LEU A 67 -15.21 -3.70 -24.71
C LEU A 67 -15.62 -5.01 -24.02
N ILE A 68 -15.23 -6.16 -24.57
CA ILE A 68 -15.49 -7.49 -23.99
C ILE A 68 -14.81 -7.62 -22.61
N ALA A 69 -13.60 -7.09 -22.47
CA ALA A 69 -12.84 -7.07 -21.23
C ALA A 69 -13.42 -6.13 -20.14
N GLY A 70 -14.56 -5.47 -20.40
CA GLY A 70 -15.22 -4.59 -19.44
C GLY A 70 -14.65 -3.17 -19.35
N SER A 71 -13.85 -2.74 -20.33
CA SER A 71 -13.36 -1.35 -20.49
C SER A 71 -12.73 -0.73 -19.23
N SER A 72 -12.04 -1.55 -18.43
CA SER A 72 -11.25 -1.06 -17.29
C SER A 72 -10.23 0.01 -17.74
N ILE A 73 -9.88 0.96 -16.86
CA ILE A 73 -8.90 2.02 -17.17
C ILE A 73 -7.58 1.46 -17.75
N PRO A 74 -7.00 0.36 -17.22
CA PRO A 74 -5.82 -0.26 -17.82
C PRO A 74 -6.02 -0.74 -19.26
N THR A 75 -7.16 -1.35 -19.58
CA THR A 75 -7.45 -1.85 -20.94
C THR A 75 -7.66 -0.70 -21.91
N VAL A 76 -8.37 0.36 -21.52
CA VAL A 76 -8.56 1.56 -22.36
C VAL A 76 -7.21 2.17 -22.78
N ARG A 77 -6.29 2.34 -21.82
CA ARG A 77 -4.96 2.89 -22.10
C ARG A 77 -4.13 2.00 -23.01
N ALA A 78 -4.17 0.69 -22.78
CA ALA A 78 -3.49 -0.28 -23.64
C ALA A 78 -4.03 -0.23 -25.08
N THR A 79 -5.34 -0.11 -25.26
CA THR A 79 -5.96 0.07 -26.58
C THR A 79 -5.49 1.36 -27.23
N ILE A 80 -5.50 2.49 -26.52
CA ILE A 80 -5.00 3.77 -27.05
C ILE A 80 -3.53 3.64 -27.51
N MET A 81 -2.66 3.05 -26.69
CA MET A 81 -1.26 2.81 -27.03
C MET A 81 -1.12 1.95 -28.30
N VAL A 82 -1.88 0.85 -28.37
CA VAL A 82 -1.88 -0.04 -29.54
C VAL A 82 -2.40 0.68 -30.78
N THR A 83 -3.48 1.45 -30.67
CA THR A 83 -4.04 2.21 -31.80
C THR A 83 -3.01 3.21 -32.33
N ILE A 84 -2.36 3.98 -31.45
CA ILE A 84 -1.31 4.92 -31.85
C ILE A 84 -0.13 4.18 -32.50
N PHE A 85 0.27 3.04 -31.94
CA PHE A 85 1.31 2.20 -32.52
C PHE A 85 0.92 1.68 -33.92
N MET A 86 -0.30 1.18 -34.11
CA MET A 86 -0.79 0.70 -35.40
C MET A 86 -0.91 1.83 -36.44
N LEU A 87 -1.36 3.02 -36.02
CA LEU A 87 -1.34 4.20 -36.89
C LEU A 87 0.09 4.60 -37.28
N SER A 88 1.06 4.48 -36.37
CA SER A 88 2.47 4.75 -36.70
C SER A 88 3.01 3.79 -37.76
N LEU A 89 2.57 2.53 -37.78
CA LEU A 89 2.89 1.57 -38.83
C LEU A 89 2.24 1.94 -40.17
N TYR A 90 1.02 2.46 -40.14
CA TYR A 90 0.30 2.90 -41.34
C TYR A 90 0.97 4.11 -42.00
N PHE A 91 1.36 5.12 -41.21
CA PHE A 91 1.98 6.36 -41.71
C PHE A 91 3.47 6.25 -42.06
N GLU A 92 4.10 5.09 -41.83
CA GLU A 92 5.54 4.83 -42.06
C GLU A 92 6.51 5.88 -41.49
N ARG A 93 6.08 6.61 -40.47
CA ARG A 93 6.97 7.59 -39.83
C ARG A 93 8.11 6.88 -39.11
N GLY A 94 9.27 7.54 -39.07
CA GLY A 94 10.45 7.08 -38.35
C GLY A 94 10.07 6.63 -36.94
N ARG A 95 10.33 5.36 -36.63
CA ARG A 95 9.86 4.69 -35.40
C ARG A 95 10.70 5.12 -34.20
N ASP A 96 10.49 6.34 -33.72
CA ASP A 96 10.96 6.71 -32.39
C ASP A 96 9.94 6.21 -31.35
N ILE A 97 10.28 5.10 -30.72
CA ILE A 97 9.42 4.42 -29.73
C ILE A 97 9.13 5.37 -28.55
N PHE A 98 10.06 6.25 -28.17
CA PHE A 98 9.85 7.19 -27.09
C PHE A 98 8.80 8.25 -27.45
N ASN A 99 8.79 8.73 -28.70
CA ASN A 99 7.76 9.65 -29.17
C ASN A 99 6.37 9.00 -29.19
N THR A 100 6.27 7.74 -29.59
CA THR A 100 5.01 6.98 -29.56
C THR A 100 4.48 6.82 -28.14
N ILE A 101 5.36 6.51 -27.18
CA ILE A 101 5.00 6.40 -25.76
C ILE A 101 4.58 7.77 -25.20
N ALA A 102 5.33 8.83 -25.51
CA ALA A 102 5.02 10.20 -25.07
C ALA A 102 3.68 10.69 -25.63
N LEU A 103 3.40 10.43 -26.92
CA LEU A 103 2.12 10.75 -27.55
C LEU A 103 0.97 9.97 -26.90
N SER A 104 1.18 8.70 -26.58
CA SER A 104 0.18 7.88 -25.87
C SER A 104 -0.09 8.41 -24.47
N ALA A 105 0.95 8.78 -23.73
CA ALA A 105 0.82 9.42 -22.42
C ALA A 105 0.02 10.73 -22.51
N LEU A 106 0.38 11.59 -23.47
CA LEU A 106 -0.27 12.87 -23.67
C LEU A 106 -1.76 12.68 -24.02
N ALA A 107 -2.10 11.79 -24.95
CA ALA A 107 -3.48 11.51 -25.32
C ALA A 107 -4.31 11.02 -24.12
N ILE A 108 -3.75 10.10 -23.32
CA ILE A 108 -4.41 9.60 -22.12
C ILE A 108 -4.61 10.71 -21.09
N LEU A 109 -3.61 11.56 -20.86
CA LEU A 109 -3.67 12.63 -19.87
C LEU A 109 -4.58 13.79 -20.29
N LEU A 110 -4.75 14.03 -21.59
CA LEU A 110 -5.72 15.00 -22.11
C LEU A 110 -7.16 14.56 -21.84
N ILE A 111 -7.44 13.25 -21.93
CA ILE A 111 -8.78 12.71 -21.67
C ILE A 111 -9.00 12.50 -20.16
N TYR A 112 -8.00 11.98 -19.45
CA TYR A 112 -8.07 11.62 -18.03
C TYR A 112 -6.86 12.11 -17.25
N PRO A 113 -6.80 13.41 -16.87
CA PRO A 113 -5.65 13.99 -16.16
C PRO A 113 -5.29 13.28 -14.85
N HIS A 114 -6.32 12.84 -14.10
CA HIS A 114 -6.15 12.11 -12.85
C HIS A 114 -5.43 10.76 -13.01
N SER A 115 -5.33 10.22 -14.23
CA SER A 115 -4.62 8.97 -14.52
C SER A 115 -3.17 9.01 -14.07
N LEU A 116 -2.53 10.18 -14.07
CA LEU A 116 -1.14 10.36 -13.63
C LEU A 116 -0.88 9.83 -12.21
N PHE A 117 -1.88 9.91 -11.33
CA PHE A 117 -1.77 9.48 -9.93
C PHE A 117 -2.21 8.04 -9.71
N THR A 118 -2.70 7.36 -10.75
CA THR A 118 -3.14 5.95 -10.64
C THR A 118 -1.93 5.01 -10.72
N PRO A 119 -1.86 3.97 -9.87
CA PRO A 119 -0.77 2.98 -9.93
C PRO A 119 -0.66 2.35 -11.32
N SER A 120 -1.81 2.09 -11.94
CA SER A 120 -1.85 1.40 -13.21
C SER A 120 -1.27 2.22 -14.37
N PHE A 121 -1.36 3.57 -14.35
CA PHE A 121 -0.68 4.43 -15.33
C PHE A 121 0.83 4.37 -15.10
N GLN A 122 1.23 4.64 -13.85
CA GLN A 122 2.63 4.70 -13.43
C GLN A 122 3.37 3.40 -13.75
N LEU A 123 2.80 2.25 -13.39
CA LEU A 123 3.37 0.93 -13.66
C LEU A 123 3.49 0.64 -15.16
N THR A 124 2.48 0.99 -15.97
CA THR A 124 2.50 0.73 -17.42
C THR A 124 3.64 1.48 -18.09
N PHE A 125 3.70 2.80 -17.88
CA PHE A 125 4.69 3.65 -18.55
C PHE A 125 6.11 3.39 -18.03
N ALA A 126 6.27 3.21 -16.71
CA ALA A 126 7.56 2.86 -16.13
C ALA A 126 8.06 1.50 -16.66
N SER A 127 7.20 0.48 -16.72
CA SER A 127 7.59 -0.83 -17.27
C SER A 127 8.10 -0.70 -18.71
N VAL A 128 7.33 -0.06 -19.59
CA VAL A 128 7.69 0.03 -21.02
C VAL A 128 8.99 0.81 -21.22
N VAL A 129 9.15 1.97 -20.57
CA VAL A 129 10.37 2.79 -20.67
C VAL A 129 11.58 1.99 -20.18
N PHE A 130 11.48 1.35 -19.02
CA PHE A 130 12.61 0.60 -18.45
C PHE A 130 12.91 -0.69 -19.20
N ILE A 131 11.91 -1.40 -19.73
CA ILE A 131 12.12 -2.50 -20.68
C ILE A 131 12.95 -2.00 -21.85
N ILE A 132 12.58 -0.90 -22.51
CA ILE A 132 13.33 -0.40 -23.67
C ILE A 132 14.76 0.00 -23.30
N LEU A 133 14.95 0.74 -22.21
CA LEU A 133 16.27 1.24 -21.80
C LEU A 133 17.22 0.11 -21.38
N PHE A 134 16.74 -0.85 -20.58
CA PHE A 134 17.56 -1.96 -20.10
C PHE A 134 17.77 -3.04 -21.17
N THR A 135 16.77 -3.35 -22.01
CA THR A 135 16.94 -4.37 -23.07
C THR A 135 18.01 -3.96 -24.07
N GLN A 136 18.10 -2.68 -24.45
CA GLN A 136 19.21 -2.16 -25.28
C GLN A 136 20.58 -2.38 -24.65
N ARG A 137 20.66 -2.46 -23.32
CA ARG A 137 21.91 -2.66 -22.59
C ARG A 137 22.21 -4.13 -22.31
N ILE A 138 21.20 -4.93 -21.98
CA ILE A 138 21.33 -6.35 -21.62
C ILE A 138 21.52 -7.23 -22.86
N PHE A 139 20.74 -6.99 -23.92
CA PHE A 139 20.70 -7.87 -25.10
C PHE A 139 22.07 -8.10 -25.75
N PRO A 140 22.96 -7.09 -25.86
CA PRO A 140 24.32 -7.30 -26.39
C PRO A 140 25.19 -8.28 -25.58
N PHE A 141 24.87 -8.51 -24.30
CA PHE A 141 25.61 -9.45 -23.45
C PHE A 141 25.12 -10.89 -23.59
N VAL A 142 23.93 -11.12 -24.16
CA VAL A 142 23.38 -12.46 -24.39
C VAL A 142 24.01 -13.05 -25.64
N LYS A 143 25.17 -13.69 -25.47
CA LYS A 143 25.91 -14.39 -26.53
C LYS A 143 25.60 -15.89 -26.49
N THR A 144 24.45 -16.28 -27.03
CA THR A 144 24.11 -17.70 -27.20
C THR A 144 23.39 -17.94 -28.52
N ASP A 145 23.79 -19.00 -29.22
CA ASP A 145 23.18 -19.42 -30.48
C ASP A 145 21.97 -20.35 -30.27
N ASN A 146 21.84 -20.93 -29.08
CA ASN A 146 20.70 -21.76 -28.74
C ASN A 146 19.43 -20.89 -28.60
N ARG A 147 18.46 -21.11 -29.48
CA ARG A 147 17.19 -20.36 -29.53
C ARG A 147 16.42 -20.38 -28.21
N MET A 148 16.41 -21.52 -27.51
CA MET A 148 15.70 -21.68 -26.23
C MET A 148 16.37 -20.88 -25.12
N LEU A 149 17.70 -21.00 -24.97
CA LEU A 149 18.47 -20.22 -24.00
C LEU A 149 18.37 -18.73 -24.29
N LYS A 150 18.44 -18.34 -25.57
CA LYS A 150 18.27 -16.94 -25.98
C LYS A 150 16.90 -16.42 -25.58
N TRP A 151 15.83 -17.15 -25.89
CA TRP A 151 14.48 -16.76 -25.48
C TRP A 151 14.35 -16.65 -23.95
N LEU A 152 14.90 -17.60 -23.20
CA LEU A 152 14.90 -17.59 -21.74
C LEU A 152 15.57 -16.34 -21.17
N PHE A 153 16.81 -16.05 -21.59
CA PHE A 153 17.56 -14.88 -21.10
C PHE A 153 16.89 -13.56 -21.49
N LEU A 154 16.31 -13.46 -22.69
CA LEU A 154 15.59 -12.26 -23.12
C LEU A 154 14.30 -12.06 -22.29
N SER A 155 13.52 -13.12 -22.04
CA SER A 155 12.30 -13.08 -21.22
C SER A 155 12.58 -12.71 -19.77
N MET A 156 13.62 -13.29 -19.17
CA MET A 156 14.07 -12.91 -17.83
C MET A 156 14.56 -11.46 -17.81
N GLY A 157 15.35 -11.05 -18.80
CA GLY A 157 15.85 -9.68 -18.94
C GLY A 157 14.72 -8.65 -19.02
N MET A 158 13.67 -8.92 -19.80
CA MET A 158 12.48 -8.06 -19.88
C MET A 158 11.77 -7.94 -18.52
N THR A 159 11.56 -9.07 -17.84
CA THR A 159 10.91 -9.08 -16.52
C THR A 159 11.72 -8.32 -15.48
N VAL A 160 13.04 -8.56 -15.40
CA VAL A 160 13.94 -7.83 -14.49
C VAL A 160 13.91 -6.33 -14.79
N SER A 161 13.93 -5.95 -16.06
CA SER A 161 13.87 -4.54 -16.48
C SER A 161 12.58 -3.87 -16.02
N ALA A 162 11.43 -4.53 -16.21
CA ALA A 162 10.14 -4.05 -15.76
C ALA A 162 10.07 -3.95 -14.23
N THR A 163 10.54 -4.98 -13.51
CA THR A 163 10.55 -5.00 -12.05
C THR A 163 11.41 -3.88 -11.48
N ILE A 164 12.62 -3.65 -12.00
CA ILE A 164 13.48 -2.53 -11.57
C ILE A 164 12.79 -1.19 -11.84
N GLY A 165 12.25 -0.98 -13.05
CA GLY A 165 11.60 0.28 -13.40
C GLY A 165 10.35 0.59 -12.56
N THR A 166 9.62 -0.44 -12.13
CA THR A 166 8.37 -0.30 -11.39
C THR A 166 8.51 -0.40 -9.88
N LEU A 167 9.65 -0.88 -9.37
CA LEU A 167 9.84 -1.19 -7.94
C LEU A 167 9.40 -0.07 -6.99
N PRO A 168 9.80 1.20 -7.16
CA PRO A 168 9.38 2.26 -6.23
C PRO A 168 7.88 2.51 -6.24
N VAL A 169 7.25 2.36 -7.41
CA VAL A 169 5.79 2.52 -7.58
C VAL A 169 5.06 1.34 -6.91
N VAL A 170 5.58 0.12 -7.06
CA VAL A 170 5.03 -1.07 -6.40
C VAL A 170 5.11 -0.91 -4.88
N LEU A 171 6.27 -0.50 -4.35
CA LEU A 171 6.44 -0.29 -2.91
C LEU A 171 5.59 0.87 -2.38
N TYR A 172 5.35 1.91 -3.19
CA TYR A 172 4.53 3.05 -2.78
C TYR A 172 3.05 2.72 -2.59
N HIS A 173 2.49 1.84 -3.42
CA HIS A 173 1.06 1.53 -3.45
C HIS A 173 0.70 0.19 -2.80
N PHE A 174 1.58 -0.81 -2.87
CA PHE A 174 1.29 -2.19 -2.47
C PHE A 174 2.13 -2.69 -1.31
N TYR A 175 3.21 -1.97 -0.94
CA TYR A 175 4.02 -2.26 0.24
C TYR A 175 4.64 -3.67 0.29
N GLY A 176 4.71 -4.37 -0.84
CA GLY A 176 5.22 -5.73 -0.88
C GLY A 176 5.85 -6.03 -2.21
N VAL A 177 6.86 -6.90 -2.19
CA VAL A 177 7.60 -7.30 -3.38
C VAL A 177 7.97 -8.77 -3.27
N ASN A 178 7.93 -9.46 -4.41
CA ASN A 178 8.50 -10.80 -4.53
C ASN A 178 9.73 -10.74 -5.45
N PRO A 179 10.95 -10.85 -4.91
CA PRO A 179 12.17 -10.89 -5.72
C PRO A 179 12.20 -12.05 -6.74
N PHE A 180 11.46 -13.13 -6.47
CA PHE A 180 11.34 -14.31 -7.34
C PHE A 180 10.26 -14.17 -8.42
N SER A 181 9.61 -13.01 -8.55
CA SER A 181 8.60 -12.76 -9.59
C SER A 181 9.12 -13.02 -11.01
N VAL A 182 10.44 -12.92 -11.23
CA VAL A 182 11.08 -13.27 -12.51
C VAL A 182 10.84 -14.74 -12.89
N PHE A 183 10.92 -15.65 -11.92
CA PHE A 183 10.67 -17.07 -12.13
C PHE A 183 9.18 -17.37 -12.27
N HIS A 184 8.35 -16.70 -11.47
CA HIS A 184 6.88 -16.85 -11.57
C HIS A 184 6.37 -16.37 -12.93
N ASN A 185 6.88 -15.26 -13.44
CA ASN A 185 6.51 -14.73 -14.76
C ASN A 185 7.01 -15.60 -15.92
N LEU A 186 8.11 -16.34 -15.74
CA LEU A 186 8.60 -17.29 -16.73
C LEU A 186 7.61 -18.44 -17.00
N ILE A 187 6.78 -18.78 -16.00
CA ILE A 187 5.75 -19.81 -16.11
C ILE A 187 4.38 -19.18 -16.39
N GLY A 188 4.00 -18.18 -15.59
CA GLY A 188 2.69 -17.57 -15.62
C GLY A 188 2.37 -16.87 -16.95
N VAL A 189 3.32 -16.10 -17.50
CA VAL A 189 3.07 -15.35 -18.74
C VAL A 189 2.91 -16.28 -19.94
N PRO A 190 3.78 -17.28 -20.20
CA PRO A 190 3.58 -18.20 -21.32
C PRO A 190 2.28 -19.01 -21.20
N LEU A 191 1.97 -19.57 -20.04
CA LEU A 191 0.77 -20.40 -19.88
C LEU A 191 -0.52 -19.59 -20.01
N MET A 192 -0.64 -18.46 -19.33
CA MET A 192 -1.87 -17.66 -19.35
C MET A 192 -1.99 -16.80 -20.61
N CYS A 193 -0.96 -16.02 -20.92
CA CYS A 193 -1.05 -15.01 -21.98
C CYS A 193 -0.78 -15.58 -23.37
N VAL A 194 0.16 -16.54 -23.51
CA VAL A 194 0.56 -17.07 -24.83
C VAL A 194 -0.22 -18.33 -25.22
N ILE A 195 -0.66 -19.15 -24.25
CA ILE A 195 -1.39 -20.39 -24.51
C ILE A 195 -2.89 -20.24 -24.24
N ALA A 196 -3.28 -20.00 -22.98
CA ALA A 196 -4.69 -20.00 -22.60
C ALA A 196 -5.50 -18.92 -23.31
N MET A 197 -4.95 -17.70 -23.44
CA MET A 197 -5.68 -16.60 -24.08
C MET A 197 -5.93 -16.84 -25.58
N PRO A 198 -4.95 -17.21 -26.43
CA PRO A 198 -5.24 -17.57 -27.83
C PRO A 198 -6.18 -18.76 -27.97
N LEU A 199 -6.04 -19.80 -27.14
CA LEU A 199 -6.98 -20.93 -27.13
C LEU A 199 -8.41 -20.46 -26.85
N GLY A 200 -8.58 -19.55 -25.89
CA GLY A 200 -9.86 -18.93 -25.58
C GLY A 200 -10.43 -18.14 -26.76
N LEU A 201 -9.62 -17.29 -27.40
CA LEU A 201 -10.06 -16.48 -28.55
C LEU A 201 -10.46 -17.35 -29.74
N ILE A 202 -9.67 -18.38 -30.06
CA ILE A 202 -9.97 -19.32 -31.15
C ILE A 202 -11.21 -20.15 -30.80
N GLY A 203 -11.33 -20.58 -29.54
CA GLY A 203 -12.46 -21.34 -29.03
C GLY A 203 -13.79 -20.58 -29.09
N VAL A 204 -13.80 -19.25 -29.04
CA VAL A 204 -15.05 -18.48 -29.22
C VAL A 204 -15.52 -18.48 -30.68
N VAL A 205 -14.60 -18.59 -31.65
CA VAL A 205 -14.91 -18.44 -33.08
C VAL A 205 -15.21 -19.77 -33.76
N LEU A 206 -14.58 -20.86 -33.32
CA LEU A 206 -14.68 -22.15 -34.01
C LEU A 206 -15.89 -23.00 -33.56
N PRO A 207 -16.51 -23.77 -34.48
CA PRO A 207 -17.68 -24.62 -34.15
C PRO A 207 -17.41 -25.68 -33.08
N TRP A 208 -16.17 -26.18 -32.99
CA TRP A 208 -15.69 -27.12 -31.98
C TRP A 208 -14.95 -26.41 -30.83
N GLY A 209 -15.30 -25.14 -30.63
CA GLY A 209 -14.66 -24.23 -29.70
C GLY A 209 -14.73 -24.63 -28.24
N GLU A 210 -15.75 -25.41 -27.85
CA GLU A 210 -15.90 -25.91 -26.49
C GLU A 210 -14.67 -26.69 -26.01
N TYR A 211 -14.06 -27.53 -26.86
CA TYR A 211 -12.85 -28.27 -26.50
C TYR A 211 -11.66 -27.34 -26.23
N LEU A 212 -11.50 -26.28 -27.05
CA LEU A 212 -10.46 -25.29 -26.87
C LEU A 212 -10.67 -24.44 -25.61
N LEU A 213 -11.93 -24.09 -25.31
CA LEU A 213 -12.29 -23.37 -24.09
C LEU A 213 -12.04 -24.21 -22.84
N ARG A 214 -12.38 -25.51 -22.86
CA ARG A 214 -12.07 -26.46 -21.78
C ARG A 214 -10.55 -26.56 -21.58
N LEU A 215 -9.79 -26.74 -22.66
CA LEU A 215 -8.33 -26.78 -22.59
C LEU A 215 -7.74 -25.47 -22.04
N ALA A 216 -8.25 -24.31 -22.47
CA ALA A 216 -7.84 -23.01 -21.92
C ALA A 216 -8.12 -22.92 -20.40
N GLY A 217 -9.27 -23.44 -19.96
CA GLY A 217 -9.64 -23.55 -18.54
C GLY A 217 -8.70 -24.47 -17.75
N GLU A 218 -8.32 -25.62 -18.31
CA GLU A 218 -7.35 -26.53 -17.70
C GLU A 218 -5.96 -25.89 -17.58
N VAL A 219 -5.50 -25.18 -18.61
CA VAL A 219 -4.23 -24.44 -18.57
C VAL A 219 -4.25 -23.35 -17.50
N LEU A 220 -5.36 -22.62 -17.36
CA LEU A 220 -5.55 -21.64 -16.29
C LEU A 220 -5.50 -22.30 -14.91
N ALA A 221 -6.25 -23.39 -14.72
CA ALA A 221 -6.28 -24.13 -13.45
C ALA A 221 -4.90 -24.70 -13.08
N ALA A 222 -4.19 -25.27 -14.05
CA ALA A 222 -2.82 -25.75 -13.88
C ALA A 222 -1.87 -24.61 -13.51
N THR A 223 -2.01 -23.44 -14.16
CA THR A 223 -1.18 -22.27 -13.84
C THR A 223 -1.42 -21.79 -12.41
N VAL A 224 -2.68 -21.70 -11.98
CA VAL A 224 -3.02 -21.32 -10.60
C VAL A 224 -2.44 -22.33 -9.61
N SER A 225 -2.57 -23.64 -9.88
CA SER A 225 -1.99 -24.69 -9.03
C SER A 225 -0.47 -24.57 -8.91
N ILE A 226 0.24 -24.34 -10.02
CA ILE A 226 1.69 -24.12 -10.03
C ILE A 226 2.05 -22.84 -9.26
N LEU A 227 1.31 -21.74 -9.44
CA LEU A 227 1.58 -20.51 -8.71
C LEU A 227 1.36 -20.68 -7.20
N THR A 228 0.38 -21.48 -6.78
CA THR A 228 0.15 -21.79 -5.35
C THR A 228 1.35 -22.52 -4.74
N THR A 229 2.00 -23.44 -5.45
CA THR A 229 3.23 -24.10 -4.96
C THR A 229 4.44 -23.15 -4.96
N LEU A 230 4.37 -22.08 -5.75
CA LEU A 230 5.36 -21.01 -5.83
C LEU A 230 5.03 -19.78 -4.97
N ASP A 231 4.03 -19.87 -4.08
CA ASP A 231 3.65 -18.78 -3.16
C ASP A 231 4.64 -18.66 -1.99
N TRP A 232 5.89 -18.36 -2.31
CA TRP A 232 6.96 -18.15 -1.35
C TRP A 232 7.84 -16.95 -1.74
N GLY A 233 8.60 -16.44 -0.78
CA GLY A 233 9.52 -15.31 -1.00
C GLY A 233 8.86 -13.95 -1.18
N TYR A 234 7.54 -13.84 -0.96
CA TYR A 234 6.87 -12.54 -0.86
C TYR A 234 7.31 -11.84 0.43
N ILE A 235 7.88 -10.64 0.30
CA ILE A 235 8.33 -9.84 1.42
C ILE A 235 7.31 -8.72 1.64
N TYR A 236 6.63 -8.77 2.78
CA TYR A 236 5.65 -7.80 3.21
C TYR A 236 5.59 -7.77 4.75
N PRO A 237 5.37 -6.59 5.38
CA PRO A 237 5.30 -5.29 4.74
C PRO A 237 6.69 -4.69 4.48
N MET A 238 6.78 -3.94 3.40
CA MET A 238 7.94 -3.13 3.02
C MET A 238 7.62 -1.65 3.23
N VAL A 239 8.65 -0.92 3.60
CA VAL A 239 8.57 0.53 3.81
C VAL A 239 8.10 1.25 2.55
N ARG A 240 7.15 2.18 2.72
CA ARG A 240 6.64 3.02 1.63
C ARG A 240 7.68 4.11 1.30
N PRO A 241 8.22 4.17 0.07
CA PRO A 241 9.19 5.20 -0.28
C PRO A 241 8.52 6.58 -0.35
N ASN A 242 9.22 7.63 0.04
CA ASN A 242 8.77 9.01 -0.18
C ASN A 242 9.20 9.51 -1.56
N LEU A 243 8.68 10.66 -1.99
CA LEU A 243 8.96 11.20 -3.32
C LEU A 243 10.47 11.43 -3.54
N PHE A 244 11.20 11.86 -2.52
CA PHE A 244 12.64 12.09 -2.61
C PHE A 244 13.40 10.78 -2.87
N GLU A 245 13.09 9.71 -2.14
CA GLU A 245 13.70 8.39 -2.35
C GLU A 245 13.38 7.82 -3.73
N ILE A 246 12.15 8.04 -4.23
CA ILE A 246 11.75 7.64 -5.59
C ILE A 246 12.58 8.40 -6.64
N ILE A 247 12.74 9.71 -6.49
CA ILE A 247 13.56 10.54 -7.39
C ILE A 247 15.02 10.09 -7.34
N LEU A 248 15.57 9.92 -6.14
CA LEU A 248 16.96 9.48 -5.94
C LEU A 248 17.20 8.10 -6.57
N TYR A 249 16.25 7.19 -6.44
CA TYR A 249 16.28 5.87 -7.08
C TYR A 249 16.36 5.98 -8.60
N PHE A 250 15.52 6.81 -9.22
CA PHE A 250 15.54 6.97 -10.68
C PHE A 250 16.78 7.72 -11.17
N ILE A 251 17.30 8.69 -10.41
CA ILE A 251 18.61 9.32 -10.69
C ILE A 251 19.72 8.27 -10.65
N PHE A 252 19.73 7.43 -9.62
CA PHE A 252 20.69 6.33 -9.50
C PHE A 252 20.62 5.40 -10.73
N LEU A 253 19.43 4.96 -11.14
CA LEU A 253 19.27 4.12 -12.34
C LEU A 253 19.72 4.83 -13.62
N PHE A 254 19.40 6.12 -13.78
CA PHE A 254 19.81 6.89 -14.94
C PHE A 254 21.33 7.03 -15.03
N VAL A 255 22.00 7.30 -13.91
CA VAL A 255 23.46 7.36 -13.80
C VAL A 255 24.08 5.99 -14.11
N LEU A 256 23.52 4.90 -13.56
CA LEU A 256 23.99 3.54 -13.79
C LEU A 256 23.90 3.12 -15.26
N LEU A 257 22.82 3.53 -15.95
CA LEU A 257 22.60 3.23 -17.37
C LEU A 257 23.35 4.16 -18.33
N HIS A 258 24.03 5.19 -17.81
CA HIS A 258 24.68 6.18 -18.65
C HIS A 258 25.78 5.57 -19.54
N LYS A 259 25.79 5.93 -20.84
CA LYS A 259 26.68 5.30 -21.83
C LYS A 259 28.17 5.49 -21.50
N ARG A 260 28.55 6.65 -20.96
CA ARG A 260 29.94 7.02 -20.63
C ARG A 260 30.27 6.66 -19.19
N ARG A 261 30.97 5.54 -18.97
CA ARG A 261 31.31 5.03 -17.62
C ARG A 261 32.04 6.05 -16.73
N LYS A 262 32.93 6.88 -17.28
CA LYS A 262 33.63 7.94 -16.51
C LYS A 262 32.67 9.01 -15.99
N VAL A 263 31.69 9.42 -16.81
CA VAL A 263 30.65 10.39 -16.41
C VAL A 263 29.71 9.74 -15.38
N ALA A 264 29.31 8.48 -15.59
CA ALA A 264 28.51 7.73 -14.64
C ALA A 264 29.19 7.64 -13.27
N PHE A 265 30.48 7.32 -13.25
CA PHE A 265 31.28 7.26 -12.02
C PHE A 265 31.35 8.62 -11.32
N ALA A 266 31.63 9.70 -12.06
CA ALA A 266 31.64 11.05 -11.50
C ALA A 266 30.27 11.45 -10.92
N LEU A 267 29.16 11.22 -11.63
CA LEU A 267 27.82 11.48 -11.12
C LEU A 267 27.48 10.60 -9.90
N MET A 268 27.93 9.35 -9.87
CA MET A 268 27.73 8.48 -8.71
C MET A 268 28.42 9.06 -7.47
N VAL A 269 29.69 9.45 -7.60
CA VAL A 269 30.53 9.93 -6.49
C VAL A 269 30.16 11.35 -6.04
N PHE A 270 29.85 12.25 -6.98
CA PHE A 270 29.65 13.67 -6.68
C PHE A 270 28.17 14.09 -6.58
N LEU A 271 27.21 13.26 -7.01
CA LEU A 271 25.77 13.56 -6.91
C LEU A 271 25.01 12.50 -6.11
N VAL A 272 25.05 11.23 -6.53
CA VAL A 272 24.18 10.20 -5.93
C VAL A 272 24.58 9.84 -4.50
N LEU A 273 25.86 9.52 -4.27
CA LEU A 273 26.35 9.12 -2.94
C LEU A 273 26.22 10.26 -1.91
N PRO A 274 26.53 11.54 -2.22
CA PRO A 274 26.31 12.65 -1.30
C PRO A 274 24.83 12.86 -0.96
N LEU A 275 23.93 12.79 -1.94
CA LEU A 275 22.48 12.91 -1.69
C LEU A 275 21.95 11.75 -0.84
N ALA A 276 22.38 10.52 -1.14
CA ALA A 276 21.98 9.33 -0.40
C ALA A 276 22.50 9.37 1.05
N SER A 277 23.77 9.75 1.25
CA SER A 277 24.37 9.85 2.59
C SER A 277 23.77 11.00 3.40
N GLY A 278 23.57 12.17 2.81
CA GLY A 278 22.90 13.30 3.46
C GLY A 278 21.46 12.96 3.87
N TYR A 279 20.72 12.28 3.01
CA TYR A 279 19.38 11.80 3.35
C TYR A 279 19.39 10.72 4.44
N ALA A 280 20.33 9.76 4.39
CA ALA A 280 20.48 8.75 5.42
C ALA A 280 20.82 9.37 6.78
N TYR A 281 21.69 10.38 6.80
CA TYR A 281 22.02 11.17 7.99
C TYR A 281 20.80 11.90 8.55
N TYR A 282 20.03 12.57 7.67
CA TYR A 282 18.77 13.23 8.06
C TYR A 282 17.76 12.23 8.64
N ALA A 283 17.53 11.10 7.97
CA ALA A 283 16.59 10.08 8.41
C ALA A 283 17.01 9.42 9.73
N TYR A 284 18.32 9.23 9.95
CA TYR A 284 18.86 8.73 11.20
C TYR A 284 18.56 9.71 12.36
N HIS A 285 18.87 10.98 12.18
CA HIS A 285 18.61 12.00 13.20
C HIS A 285 17.13 12.22 13.47
N GLU A 286 16.30 12.15 12.43
CA GLU A 286 14.85 12.24 12.59
C GLU A 286 14.27 11.04 13.34
N ARG A 287 14.89 9.87 13.21
CA ARG A 287 14.45 8.65 13.93
C ARG A 287 14.87 8.67 15.39
N PHE A 288 16.08 9.13 15.69
CA PHE A 288 16.69 9.10 17.02
C PHE A 288 16.79 10.50 17.64
N ASN A 289 15.87 11.40 17.30
CA ASN A 289 15.77 12.69 17.97
C ASN A 289 15.25 12.52 19.40
N ASN A 290 15.37 13.59 20.19
CA ASN A 290 14.88 13.65 21.56
C ASN A 290 13.47 14.24 21.66
N ASP A 291 12.72 14.23 20.56
CA ASP A 291 11.40 14.83 20.52
C ASP A 291 10.33 13.77 20.82
N LEU A 292 9.33 14.15 21.61
CA LEU A 292 8.09 13.40 21.71
C LEU A 292 7.11 13.92 20.66
N ARG A 293 6.65 13.03 19.77
CA ARG A 293 5.59 13.33 18.80
C ARG A 293 4.40 12.42 19.06
N VAL A 294 3.23 13.03 19.26
CA VAL A 294 1.96 12.31 19.39
C VAL A 294 1.16 12.57 18.14
N ASN A 295 0.96 11.54 17.32
CA ASN A 295 0.19 11.62 16.09
C ASN A 295 -1.20 11.03 16.34
N ILE A 296 -2.23 11.88 16.31
CA ILE A 296 -3.62 11.44 16.32
C ILE A 296 -3.99 11.05 14.89
N ILE A 297 -4.38 9.79 14.68
CA ILE A 297 -4.69 9.26 13.37
C ILE A 297 -6.19 9.39 13.13
N ASP A 298 -6.55 10.04 12.01
CA ASP A 298 -7.93 10.05 11.53
C ASP A 298 -8.29 8.67 10.95
N VAL A 299 -8.94 7.86 11.77
CA VAL A 299 -9.41 6.51 11.44
C VAL A 299 -10.89 6.51 11.02
N GLY A 300 -11.52 7.67 10.93
CA GLY A 300 -12.94 7.86 10.60
C GLY A 300 -13.90 7.53 11.75
N ASN A 301 -13.73 6.37 12.39
CA ASN A 301 -14.47 5.96 13.58
C ASN A 301 -13.52 5.28 14.58
N GLY A 302 -13.66 5.64 15.86
CA GLY A 302 -12.80 5.15 16.92
C GLY A 302 -11.51 5.92 17.14
N ASP A 303 -10.64 5.40 17.99
CA ASP A 303 -9.34 6.03 18.29
C ASP A 303 -8.17 5.26 17.70
N ALA A 304 -7.19 5.99 17.18
CA ALA A 304 -5.84 5.46 17.01
C ALA A 304 -4.81 6.58 17.18
N LEU A 305 -3.79 6.32 18.00
CA LEU A 305 -2.69 7.25 18.22
C LEU A 305 -1.35 6.57 18.06
N LEU A 306 -0.46 7.23 17.34
CA LEU A 306 0.93 6.82 17.20
C LEU A 306 1.82 7.77 17.99
N VAL A 307 2.37 7.26 19.08
CA VAL A 307 3.39 7.92 19.89
C VAL A 307 4.77 7.54 19.35
N GLU A 308 5.51 8.58 19.01
CA GLU A 308 6.84 8.59 18.46
C GLU A 308 7.76 9.24 19.50
N ALA A 309 8.40 8.43 20.32
CA ALA A 309 9.15 8.88 21.50
C ALA A 309 10.67 8.89 21.23
N PRO A 310 11.45 9.57 22.10
CA PRO A 310 12.91 9.60 21.98
C PRO A 310 13.54 8.20 21.94
N ASP A 311 14.76 8.14 21.41
CA ASP A 311 15.51 6.91 21.10
C ASP A 311 14.84 6.02 20.03
N GLY A 312 13.89 6.57 19.27
CA GLY A 312 13.20 5.87 18.19
C GLY A 312 12.15 4.87 18.65
N MET A 313 11.69 4.97 19.90
CA MET A 313 10.61 4.15 20.45
C MET A 313 9.27 4.50 19.76
N ARG A 314 8.51 3.47 19.37
CA ARG A 314 7.19 3.63 18.73
C ARG A 314 6.11 2.88 19.49
N MET A 315 5.02 3.57 19.79
CA MET A 315 3.88 3.02 20.51
C MET A 315 2.58 3.35 19.78
N LEU A 316 1.76 2.34 19.52
CA LEU A 316 0.42 2.50 18.98
C LEU A 316 -0.60 2.32 20.11
N ILE A 317 -1.50 3.28 20.28
CA ILE A 317 -2.59 3.25 21.27
C ILE A 317 -3.90 3.21 20.49
N ASP A 318 -4.62 2.10 20.61
CA ASP A 318 -5.80 1.76 19.82
C ASP A 318 -5.55 1.74 18.30
N GLY A 319 -6.51 1.21 17.55
CA GLY A 319 -6.39 0.96 16.12
C GLY A 319 -7.58 1.42 15.28
N GLY A 320 -8.55 2.10 15.87
CA GLY A 320 -9.77 2.50 15.18
C GLY A 320 -10.61 1.29 14.76
N GLY A 321 -11.73 1.57 14.09
CA GLY A 321 -12.52 0.54 13.44
C GLY A 321 -14.01 0.86 13.40
N PHE A 322 -14.76 -0.07 12.84
CA PHE A 322 -16.20 0.01 12.75
C PHE A 322 -16.80 -1.25 13.37
N HIS A 323 -17.92 -1.11 14.07
CA HIS A 323 -18.61 -2.27 14.66
C HIS A 323 -19.27 -3.19 13.62
N THR A 324 -19.61 -2.66 12.44
CA THR A 324 -20.49 -3.32 11.46
C THR A 324 -19.99 -3.29 10.02
N SER A 325 -18.75 -2.85 9.78
CA SER A 325 -18.18 -2.73 8.43
C SER A 325 -17.05 -3.74 8.20
N ASP A 326 -16.97 -4.26 6.98
CA ASP A 326 -15.83 -5.06 6.50
C ASP A 326 -14.59 -4.19 6.18
N PHE A 327 -14.65 -2.88 6.44
CA PHE A 327 -13.52 -1.98 6.22
C PHE A 327 -12.43 -2.19 7.27
N ASP A 328 -11.34 -2.81 6.85
CA ASP A 328 -10.14 -3.00 7.67
C ASP A 328 -9.34 -1.68 7.77
N VAL A 329 -9.51 -0.98 8.91
CA VAL A 329 -8.77 0.25 9.26
C VAL A 329 -7.27 -0.01 9.38
N GLY A 330 -6.88 -1.18 9.90
CA GLY A 330 -5.48 -1.56 10.02
C GLY A 330 -4.80 -1.59 8.66
N LYS A 331 -5.39 -2.28 7.69
CA LYS A 331 -4.86 -2.40 6.32
C LYS A 331 -4.95 -1.08 5.54
N SER A 332 -6.06 -0.36 5.67
CA SER A 332 -6.38 0.76 4.78
C SER A 332 -5.86 2.12 5.27
N ILE A 333 -5.66 2.27 6.59
CA ILE A 333 -5.25 3.54 7.20
C ILE A 333 -3.94 3.39 7.97
N LEU A 334 -3.89 2.49 8.96
CA LEU A 334 -2.72 2.38 9.85
C LEU A 334 -1.48 1.91 9.10
N THR A 335 -1.57 0.83 8.32
CA THR A 335 -0.45 0.29 7.54
C THR A 335 0.17 1.34 6.61
N PRO A 336 -0.58 2.05 5.74
CA PRO A 336 -0.04 3.12 4.91
C PRO A 336 0.67 4.23 5.71
N ILE A 337 0.15 4.60 6.88
CA ILE A 337 0.73 5.65 7.74
C ILE A 337 2.03 5.16 8.37
N LEU A 338 2.03 3.99 9.02
CA LEU A 338 3.21 3.41 9.65
C LEU A 338 4.34 3.22 8.64
N LEU A 339 4.03 2.70 7.46
CA LEU A 339 5.02 2.47 6.40
C LEU A 339 5.53 3.77 5.78
N SER A 340 4.71 4.82 5.68
CA SER A 340 5.15 6.16 5.24
C SER A 340 6.16 6.78 6.22
N LYS A 341 5.97 6.50 7.52
CA LYS A 341 6.87 6.90 8.62
C LYS A 341 8.05 5.93 8.83
N LYS A 342 8.24 4.95 7.93
CA LYS A 342 9.34 3.97 7.98
C LYS A 342 9.29 3.05 9.21
N ILE A 343 8.11 2.85 9.79
CA ILE A 343 7.90 2.02 10.99
C ILE A 343 7.55 0.61 10.54
N LEU A 344 8.41 -0.37 10.87
CA LEU A 344 8.15 -1.80 10.73
C LEU A 344 8.03 -2.53 12.08
N THR A 345 8.41 -1.83 13.15
CA THR A 345 8.46 -2.37 14.50
C THR A 345 7.79 -1.39 15.47
N LEU A 346 6.89 -1.90 16.29
CA LEU A 346 6.28 -1.19 17.40
C LEU A 346 6.78 -1.80 18.71
N ASP A 347 7.27 -0.95 19.60
CA ASP A 347 7.74 -1.38 20.92
C ASP A 347 6.56 -1.72 21.83
N TYR A 348 5.47 -0.97 21.68
CA TYR A 348 4.21 -1.19 22.40
C TYR A 348 3.01 -1.04 21.46
N VAL A 349 2.07 -1.97 21.57
CA VAL A 349 0.71 -1.78 21.10
C VAL A 349 -0.20 -1.86 22.32
N ILE A 350 -0.98 -0.82 22.56
CA ILE A 350 -1.85 -0.70 23.72
C ILE A 350 -3.28 -0.65 23.23
N ASN A 351 -4.15 -1.51 23.78
CA ASN A 351 -5.59 -1.40 23.56
C ASN A 351 -6.28 -0.95 24.84
N THR A 352 -7.01 0.17 24.77
CA THR A 352 -7.71 0.73 25.92
C THR A 352 -8.87 -0.15 26.36
N HIS A 353 -9.66 -0.65 25.41
CA HIS A 353 -10.77 -1.58 25.62
C HIS A 353 -11.15 -2.31 24.31
N PRO A 354 -11.83 -3.47 24.37
CA PRO A 354 -11.97 -4.39 23.23
C PRO A 354 -13.16 -4.09 22.32
N HIS A 355 -13.58 -2.83 22.20
CA HIS A 355 -14.61 -2.44 21.23
C HIS A 355 -14.06 -2.34 19.81
N GLY A 356 -14.94 -2.46 18.81
CA GLY A 356 -14.55 -2.57 17.40
C GLY A 356 -13.88 -1.30 16.87
N ASP A 357 -14.25 -0.15 17.41
CA ASP A 357 -13.70 1.17 17.15
C ASP A 357 -12.36 1.44 17.88
N HIS A 358 -11.88 0.54 18.73
CA HIS A 358 -10.56 0.65 19.36
C HIS A 358 -9.65 -0.52 19.00
N LEU A 359 -10.20 -1.73 18.94
CA LEU A 359 -9.46 -2.94 18.63
C LEU A 359 -9.42 -3.22 17.12
N GLY A 360 -10.30 -2.65 16.31
CA GLY A 360 -10.56 -3.08 14.92
C GLY A 360 -9.32 -3.16 14.02
N GLY A 361 -8.46 -2.14 14.04
CA GLY A 361 -7.22 -2.13 13.24
C GLY A 361 -6.05 -2.91 13.84
N ILE A 362 -6.10 -3.27 15.13
CA ILE A 362 -4.98 -3.91 15.85
C ILE A 362 -4.61 -5.29 15.28
N PRO A 363 -5.54 -6.23 15.04
CA PRO A 363 -5.21 -7.55 14.50
C PRO A 363 -4.33 -7.51 13.25
N THR A 364 -4.63 -6.61 12.30
CA THR A 364 -3.83 -6.43 11.09
C THR A 364 -2.42 -5.95 11.40
N ILE A 365 -2.27 -4.99 12.32
CA ILE A 365 -0.95 -4.54 12.75
C ILE A 365 -0.17 -5.65 13.44
N MET A 366 -0.82 -6.44 14.28
CA MET A 366 -0.21 -7.57 14.97
C MET A 366 0.18 -8.70 14.01
N LEU A 367 -0.53 -8.86 12.88
CA LEU A 367 -0.23 -9.82 11.81
C LEU A 367 0.91 -9.36 10.91
N ASP A 368 0.96 -8.07 10.55
CA ASP A 368 1.86 -7.56 9.52
C ASP A 368 3.17 -7.00 10.10
N PHE A 369 3.14 -6.42 11.30
CA PHE A 369 4.29 -5.72 11.88
C PHE A 369 4.97 -6.54 12.98
N THR A 370 6.22 -6.17 13.28
CA THR A 370 6.91 -6.69 14.47
C THR A 370 6.45 -5.91 15.69
N VAL A 371 5.82 -6.58 16.65
CA VAL A 371 5.36 -5.96 17.90
C VAL A 371 6.08 -6.59 19.07
N LYS A 372 6.77 -5.78 19.88
CA LYS A 372 7.56 -6.28 21.00
C LYS A 372 6.73 -6.53 22.26
N ASN A 373 5.74 -5.69 22.54
CA ASN A 373 4.88 -5.81 23.71
C ASN A 373 3.45 -5.42 23.34
N PHE A 374 2.48 -6.16 23.87
CA PHE A 374 1.08 -5.79 23.80
C PHE A 374 0.53 -5.56 25.21
N SER A 375 -0.18 -4.46 25.43
CA SER A 375 -0.74 -4.09 26.74
C SER A 375 -2.22 -3.80 26.66
N THR A 376 -2.96 -4.15 27.70
CA THR A 376 -4.39 -3.80 27.84
C THR A 376 -4.81 -3.73 29.30
N GLY A 377 -6.05 -3.32 29.57
CA GLY A 377 -6.63 -3.38 30.91
C GLY A 377 -6.82 -4.81 31.44
N SER A 378 -6.80 -4.98 32.75
CA SER A 378 -6.85 -6.29 33.42
C SER A 378 -8.12 -7.12 33.20
N TYR A 379 -9.21 -6.51 32.72
CA TYR A 379 -10.55 -7.11 32.73
C TYR A 379 -11.01 -7.72 31.38
N PHE A 380 -10.19 -7.64 30.33
CA PHE A 380 -10.63 -7.94 28.96
C PHE A 380 -10.25 -9.33 28.43
N ILE A 381 -9.36 -10.05 29.14
CA ILE A 381 -8.73 -11.29 28.65
C ILE A 381 -9.74 -12.42 28.38
N SER A 382 -10.90 -12.41 29.03
CA SER A 382 -11.91 -13.49 28.93
C SER A 382 -13.01 -13.28 27.88
N ARG A 383 -12.97 -12.19 27.09
CA ARG A 383 -14.03 -11.89 26.11
C ARG A 383 -13.78 -12.54 24.75
N GLU A 384 -14.86 -12.96 24.09
CA GLU A 384 -14.84 -13.72 22.82
C GLU A 384 -14.07 -13.00 21.69
N LYS A 385 -14.28 -11.68 21.51
CA LYS A 385 -13.54 -10.87 20.53
C LYS A 385 -12.04 -10.78 20.80
N PHE A 386 -11.61 -11.04 22.03
CA PHE A 386 -10.21 -11.04 22.42
C PHE A 386 -9.55 -12.41 22.18
N VAL A 387 -10.33 -13.48 21.99
CA VAL A 387 -9.82 -14.85 21.84
C VAL A 387 -8.92 -14.97 20.60
N ASP A 388 -9.31 -14.39 19.47
CA ASP A 388 -8.51 -14.47 18.25
C ASP A 388 -7.23 -13.63 18.33
N LEU A 389 -7.30 -12.48 19.00
CA LEU A 389 -6.10 -11.69 19.32
C LEU A 389 -5.17 -12.47 20.26
N MET A 390 -5.70 -13.15 21.27
CA MET A 390 -4.92 -13.99 22.19
C MET A 390 -4.25 -15.16 21.46
N LYS A 391 -4.94 -15.81 20.52
CA LYS A 391 -4.34 -16.84 19.66
C LYS A 391 -3.19 -16.26 18.84
N LEU A 392 -3.37 -15.07 18.28
CA LEU A 392 -2.34 -14.37 17.50
C LEU A 392 -1.12 -14.01 18.35
N LEU A 393 -1.34 -13.41 19.52
CA LEU A 393 -0.29 -13.07 20.49
C LEU A 393 0.51 -14.32 20.89
N ARG A 394 -0.17 -15.42 21.19
CA ARG A 394 0.46 -16.69 21.56
C ARG A 394 1.24 -17.30 20.40
N GLY A 395 0.67 -17.32 19.20
CA GLY A 395 1.30 -17.84 17.99
C GLY A 395 2.59 -17.09 17.64
N LYS A 396 2.59 -15.76 17.82
CA LYS A 396 3.77 -14.91 17.60
C LYS A 396 4.69 -14.74 18.81
N LYS A 397 4.35 -15.35 19.95
CA LYS A 397 5.09 -15.23 21.22
C LYS A 397 5.27 -13.77 21.68
N ILE A 398 4.25 -12.94 21.47
CA ILE A 398 4.27 -11.53 21.89
C ILE A 398 3.80 -11.47 23.35
N PRO A 399 4.60 -10.87 24.26
CA PRO A 399 4.22 -10.66 25.65
C PRO A 399 2.94 -9.82 25.76
N LEU A 400 1.98 -10.32 26.54
CA LEU A 400 0.79 -9.60 26.98
C LEU A 400 1.01 -9.13 28.43
N THR A 401 0.90 -7.82 28.66
CA THR A 401 0.90 -7.25 30.01
C THR A 401 -0.43 -6.57 30.32
N THR A 402 -0.98 -6.83 31.50
CA THR A 402 -2.17 -6.15 31.99
C THR A 402 -1.79 -4.96 32.85
N TRP A 403 -2.42 -3.83 32.59
CA TRP A 403 -2.18 -2.58 33.31
C TRP A 403 -3.41 -2.22 34.15
N LYS A 404 -3.17 -1.69 35.34
CA LYS A 404 -4.19 -1.28 36.32
C LYS A 404 -3.82 0.02 37.00
N ARG A 405 -4.79 0.68 37.63
CA ARG A 405 -4.55 1.94 38.35
C ARG A 405 -3.41 1.79 39.35
N GLY A 406 -2.50 2.77 39.32
CA GLY A 406 -1.34 2.84 40.21
C GLY A 406 -0.07 2.32 39.56
N ASP A 407 -0.16 1.58 38.45
CA ASP A 407 1.01 1.18 37.67
C ASP A 407 1.70 2.42 37.10
N LYS A 408 3.03 2.46 37.23
CA LYS A 408 3.89 3.54 36.73
C LYS A 408 5.05 2.94 35.97
N PHE A 409 5.26 3.40 34.75
CA PHE A 409 6.33 2.97 33.89
C PHE A 409 7.23 4.17 33.58
N LEU A 410 8.42 4.18 34.16
CA LEU A 410 9.48 5.09 33.76
C LEU A 410 10.33 4.41 32.68
N LEU A 411 10.21 4.89 31.46
CA LEU A 411 10.93 4.35 30.31
C LEU A 411 12.33 4.94 30.25
N LYS A 412 13.26 4.19 29.67
CA LYS A 412 14.69 4.57 29.58
C LYS A 412 14.93 5.91 28.87
N ASN A 413 14.02 6.27 27.97
CA ASN A 413 14.05 7.50 27.19
C ASN A 413 13.48 8.72 27.93
N GLY A 414 13.20 8.60 29.23
CA GLY A 414 12.68 9.69 30.08
C GLY A 414 11.17 9.89 30.01
N MET A 415 10.44 9.08 29.25
CA MET A 415 8.98 9.10 29.21
C MET A 415 8.39 8.38 30.44
N GLU A 416 7.41 9.01 31.10
CA GLU A 416 6.65 8.42 32.19
C GLU A 416 5.23 8.08 31.71
N ILE A 417 4.77 6.87 32.00
CA ILE A 417 3.37 6.47 31.82
C ILE A 417 2.78 6.13 33.18
N VAL A 418 1.68 6.79 33.56
CA VAL A 418 0.94 6.53 34.79
C VAL A 418 -0.45 6.04 34.44
N VAL A 419 -0.81 4.87 34.93
CA VAL A 419 -2.13 4.26 34.71
C VAL A 419 -3.07 4.70 35.81
N LEU A 420 -4.23 5.22 35.41
CA LEU A 420 -5.23 5.84 36.27
C LEU A 420 -6.52 5.00 36.35
N ASN A 421 -6.81 4.17 35.36
CA ASN A 421 -7.95 3.25 35.31
C ASN A 421 -7.55 2.03 34.44
N PRO A 422 -8.06 0.82 34.64
CA PRO A 422 -9.09 0.41 35.61
C PRO A 422 -8.56 0.25 37.04
N GLY A 423 -9.37 0.62 38.03
CA GLY A 423 -9.14 0.35 39.45
C GLY A 423 -10.00 -0.79 39.99
N PRO A 424 -9.81 -1.21 41.25
CA PRO A 424 -10.60 -2.30 41.87
C PRO A 424 -12.12 -2.06 41.87
N GLU A 425 -12.56 -0.81 41.94
CA GLU A 425 -13.95 -0.37 41.94
C GLU A 425 -14.55 -0.13 40.55
N THR A 426 -13.76 -0.36 39.49
CA THR A 426 -14.23 -0.22 38.12
C THR A 426 -15.20 -1.37 37.81
N GLY A 427 -16.47 -1.02 37.54
CA GLY A 427 -17.48 -1.99 37.14
C GLY A 427 -17.12 -2.64 35.79
N THR A 428 -17.43 -3.93 35.64
CA THR A 428 -17.16 -4.70 34.40
C THR A 428 -18.37 -4.85 33.49
N ASP A 429 -19.50 -4.24 33.85
CA ASP A 429 -20.77 -4.34 33.12
C ASP A 429 -20.73 -3.52 31.83
N ASP A 430 -20.17 -2.30 31.89
CA ASP A 430 -19.83 -1.50 30.72
C ASP A 430 -18.31 -1.56 30.47
N LEU A 431 -17.93 -2.12 29.32
CA LEU A 431 -16.54 -2.26 28.92
C LEU A 431 -15.85 -0.90 28.71
N ASN A 432 -16.62 0.15 28.39
CA ASN A 432 -16.11 1.50 28.27
C ASN A 432 -15.56 2.03 29.60
N ASN A 433 -16.25 1.74 30.71
CA ASN A 433 -15.82 2.15 32.04
C ASN A 433 -14.56 1.41 32.50
N ALA A 434 -14.30 0.23 31.94
CA ALA A 434 -13.06 -0.51 32.12
C ALA A 434 -11.89 -0.01 31.25
N SER A 435 -12.09 1.05 30.44
CA SER A 435 -11.06 1.62 29.57
C SER A 435 -9.77 1.94 30.32
N LEU A 436 -8.64 1.62 29.69
CA LEU A 436 -7.34 2.01 30.19
C LEU A 436 -7.19 3.54 30.10
N VAL A 437 -7.19 4.21 31.25
CA VAL A 437 -6.91 5.64 31.36
C VAL A 437 -5.45 5.80 31.75
N MET A 438 -4.71 6.61 31.00
CA MET A 438 -3.29 6.79 31.24
C MET A 438 -2.84 8.22 30.98
N ARG A 439 -1.91 8.70 31.81
CA ARG A 439 -1.19 9.96 31.60
C ARG A 439 0.22 9.64 31.09
N ILE A 440 0.59 10.19 29.95
CA ILE A 440 1.95 10.12 29.41
C ILE A 440 2.63 11.48 29.63
N GLY A 441 3.81 11.48 30.25
CA GLY A 441 4.62 12.66 30.52
C GLY A 441 6.00 12.56 29.89
N TYR A 442 6.50 13.68 29.36
CA TYR A 442 7.87 13.82 28.88
C TYR A 442 8.37 15.25 29.11
N GLY A 443 9.38 15.41 29.96
CA GLY A 443 9.85 16.73 30.41
C GLY A 443 8.71 17.53 31.06
N ASN A 444 8.41 18.71 30.52
CA ASN A 444 7.32 19.58 30.99
C ASN A 444 5.99 19.35 30.26
N PHE A 445 5.94 18.43 29.28
CA PHE A 445 4.75 18.14 28.49
C PHE A 445 4.04 16.89 29.00
N SER A 446 2.71 16.91 28.97
CA SER A 446 1.88 15.81 29.43
C SER A 446 0.59 15.68 28.62
N ILE A 447 0.18 14.43 28.35
CA ILE A 447 -1.08 14.11 27.68
C ILE A 447 -1.86 13.09 28.51
N LEU A 448 -3.17 13.30 28.64
CA LEU A 448 -4.10 12.40 29.32
C LEU A 448 -5.00 11.71 28.30
N PHE A 449 -4.95 10.37 28.30
CA PHE A 449 -5.80 9.49 27.52
C PHE A 449 -6.92 8.97 28.39
N ALA A 450 -8.15 9.42 28.14
CA ALA A 450 -9.32 9.02 28.92
C ALA A 450 -9.98 7.73 28.43
N GLY A 451 -9.53 7.15 27.31
CA GLY A 451 -10.26 6.05 26.66
C GLY A 451 -11.70 6.48 26.36
N ASP A 452 -12.67 5.62 26.66
CA ASP A 452 -14.09 5.89 26.48
C ASP A 452 -14.89 5.86 27.79
N ILE A 453 -14.23 6.16 28.91
CA ILE A 453 -14.84 6.17 30.23
C ILE A 453 -16.08 7.06 30.30
N GLY A 454 -17.08 6.64 31.06
CA GLY A 454 -18.24 7.44 31.42
C GLY A 454 -17.96 8.42 32.57
N SER A 455 -18.91 9.33 32.76
CA SER A 455 -18.89 10.41 33.77
C SER A 455 -18.80 9.89 35.20
N ASP A 456 -19.29 8.68 35.48
CA ASP A 456 -19.17 8.05 36.79
C ASP A 456 -17.72 7.68 37.13
N VAL A 457 -16.95 7.23 36.13
CA VAL A 457 -15.52 6.95 36.27
C VAL A 457 -14.72 8.25 36.30
N GLU A 458 -15.10 9.27 35.49
CA GLU A 458 -14.48 10.60 35.55
C GLU A 458 -14.56 11.21 36.95
N GLU A 459 -15.75 11.22 37.55
CA GLU A 459 -15.97 11.76 38.90
C GLU A 459 -15.11 11.02 39.93
N LYS A 460 -15.07 9.69 39.87
CA LYS A 460 -14.21 8.88 40.75
C LYS A 460 -12.73 9.21 40.57
N LEU A 461 -12.26 9.42 39.34
CA LEU A 461 -10.87 9.77 39.07
C LEU A 461 -10.49 11.14 39.65
N ILE A 462 -11.42 12.11 39.60
CA ILE A 462 -11.24 13.45 40.18
C ILE A 462 -11.23 13.36 41.71
N LEU A 463 -12.20 12.65 42.30
CA LEU A 463 -12.33 12.49 43.75
C LEU A 463 -11.19 11.69 44.38
N ALA A 464 -10.60 10.75 43.62
CA ALA A 464 -9.46 9.95 44.06
C ALA A 464 -8.16 10.77 44.26
N GLY A 465 -8.16 12.07 43.92
CA GLY A 465 -7.00 12.95 44.13
C GLY A 465 -5.82 12.65 43.20
N ASN A 466 -6.06 11.94 42.09
CA ASN A 466 -5.05 11.65 41.09
C ASN A 466 -4.54 12.94 40.44
N ASN A 467 -3.26 12.97 40.05
CA ASN A 467 -2.75 14.05 39.21
C ASN A 467 -3.24 13.87 37.76
N LEU A 468 -4.40 14.45 37.47
CA LEU A 468 -5.04 14.48 36.16
C LEU A 468 -4.60 15.67 35.29
N ARG A 469 -3.69 16.52 35.78
CA ARG A 469 -3.21 17.68 35.03
C ARG A 469 -2.46 17.21 33.79
N ALA A 470 -2.90 17.68 32.64
CA ALA A 470 -2.25 17.47 31.36
C ALA A 470 -2.28 18.74 30.50
N ASP A 471 -1.37 18.85 29.54
CA ASP A 471 -1.38 19.90 28.52
C ASP A 471 -2.33 19.57 27.37
N VAL A 472 -2.57 18.28 27.13
CA VAL A 472 -3.50 17.76 26.12
C VAL A 472 -4.41 16.71 26.76
N LEU A 473 -5.71 16.79 26.49
CA LEU A 473 -6.69 15.79 26.90
C LEU A 473 -7.35 15.16 25.68
N LYS A 474 -7.25 13.82 25.58
CA LYS A 474 -8.17 13.03 24.73
C LYS A 474 -9.51 12.96 25.44
N ILE A 475 -10.53 13.58 24.85
CA ILE A 475 -11.89 13.57 25.41
C ILE A 475 -12.44 12.15 25.33
N PRO A 476 -13.10 11.64 26.37
CA PRO A 476 -13.65 10.30 26.31
C PRO A 476 -14.78 10.17 25.29
N HIS A 477 -14.98 8.93 24.82
CA HIS A 477 -16.18 8.51 24.09
C HIS A 477 -16.46 9.36 22.85
N HIS A 478 -15.37 9.65 22.12
CA HIS A 478 -15.34 10.45 20.88
C HIS A 478 -15.94 11.87 21.02
N GLY A 479 -16.19 12.34 22.26
CA GLY A 479 -16.86 13.60 22.53
C GLY A 479 -18.37 13.60 22.30
N SER A 480 -19.03 12.44 22.45
CA SER A 480 -20.50 12.32 22.41
C SER A 480 -21.19 13.21 23.46
N GLN A 481 -22.39 13.72 23.17
CA GLN A 481 -23.10 14.64 24.05
C GLN A 481 -23.52 13.95 25.36
N GLY A 482 -23.17 14.56 26.50
CA GLY A 482 -23.52 14.07 27.84
C GLY A 482 -22.32 13.89 28.78
N TRP A 483 -21.10 13.87 28.25
CA TRP A 483 -19.90 13.44 28.99
C TRP A 483 -18.89 14.54 29.33
N LEU A 484 -19.14 15.79 28.92
CA LEU A 484 -18.33 16.96 29.35
C LEU A 484 -19.22 17.89 30.17
N ARG A 485 -19.27 17.71 31.50
CA ARG A 485 -20.08 18.59 32.34
C ARG A 485 -19.43 19.95 32.60
N GLU A 486 -18.12 20.05 32.79
CA GLU A 486 -17.47 21.35 33.04
C GLU A 486 -15.98 21.30 32.65
N THR A 487 -15.58 21.90 31.53
CA THR A 487 -14.14 22.16 31.28
C THR A 487 -13.97 23.45 30.47
N PRO A 488 -13.30 24.50 31.00
CA PRO A 488 -13.05 25.72 30.27
C PRO A 488 -11.87 25.51 29.31
N CYS A 489 -12.13 25.01 28.10
CA CYS A 489 -11.09 24.69 27.13
C CYS A 489 -11.47 25.16 25.72
N ARG A 490 -10.46 25.55 24.93
CA ARG A 490 -10.61 25.77 23.49
C ARG A 490 -10.70 24.41 22.81
N SER A 491 -11.85 24.11 22.21
CA SER A 491 -12.00 22.95 21.33
C SER A 491 -11.34 23.25 19.99
N GLU A 492 -10.56 22.29 19.49
CA GLU A 492 -10.17 22.26 18.08
C GLU A 492 -10.84 21.03 17.48
N ILE A 493 -11.75 21.24 16.53
CA ILE A 493 -12.56 20.18 15.92
C ILE A 493 -11.94 19.82 14.58
N ARG A 494 -11.57 18.54 14.41
CA ARG A 494 -11.25 17.95 13.11
C ARG A 494 -11.95 16.59 12.99
N GLY A 495 -12.94 16.50 12.10
CA GLY A 495 -13.73 15.27 11.88
C GLY A 495 -14.75 14.99 12.99
N ASN A 496 -15.12 13.71 13.16
CA ASN A 496 -16.07 13.24 14.20
C ASN A 496 -15.44 13.13 15.60
N HIS A 497 -14.13 13.33 15.74
CA HIS A 497 -13.42 13.26 17.02
C HIS A 497 -13.24 14.66 17.61
N ARG A 498 -13.61 14.81 18.89
CA ARG A 498 -13.35 16.05 19.63
C ARG A 498 -12.09 15.91 20.47
N TRP A 499 -11.19 16.86 20.32
CA TRP A 499 -10.00 17.00 21.15
C TRP A 499 -10.07 18.37 21.83
N LEU A 500 -9.76 18.40 23.12
CA LEU A 500 -9.67 19.65 23.87
C LEU A 500 -8.19 19.91 24.17
N LEU A 501 -7.67 21.00 23.60
CA LEU A 501 -6.38 21.54 24.02
C LEU A 501 -6.62 22.33 25.31
N CYS A 502 -6.71 21.61 26.42
CA CYS A 502 -6.87 22.19 27.74
C CYS A 502 -5.50 22.57 28.32
N ARG A 503 -5.15 23.86 28.31
CA ARG A 503 -4.28 24.36 29.40
C ARG A 503 -5.13 24.36 30.66
N ALA A 504 -5.13 23.27 31.43
CA ALA A 504 -5.88 23.20 32.68
C ALA A 504 -5.57 24.44 33.55
N ALA A 505 -6.58 25.29 33.73
CA ALA A 505 -6.46 26.55 34.45
C ALA A 505 -6.19 26.30 35.94
N ARG A 506 -5.50 27.25 36.59
CA ARG A 506 -5.21 27.23 38.03
C ARG A 506 -6.50 27.14 38.84
N ARG A 507 -6.42 26.48 40.00
CA ARG A 507 -7.47 26.46 41.04
C ARG A 507 -8.06 27.85 41.23
N GLY A 508 -9.38 27.94 41.09
CA GLY A 508 -10.21 29.03 41.60
C GLY A 508 -10.58 30.09 40.57
N THR A 509 -11.64 29.85 39.80
CA THR A 509 -12.64 30.85 39.41
C THR A 509 -13.86 30.13 38.81
N HIS A 510 -14.99 30.16 39.51
CA HIS A 510 -16.30 29.79 38.97
C HIS A 510 -16.69 30.73 37.81
N PRO A 511 -17.16 30.25 36.65
CA PRO A 511 -17.84 31.10 35.68
C PRO A 511 -19.30 31.26 36.09
N ARG A 512 -19.76 32.51 36.22
CA ARG A 512 -21.17 32.86 36.38
C ARG A 512 -21.96 32.46 35.13
N ASN A 513 -23.12 31.86 35.34
CA ASN A 513 -24.16 31.66 34.34
C ASN A 513 -24.45 32.96 33.57
N HIS A 514 -24.24 32.95 32.25
CA HIS A 514 -24.96 33.85 31.35
C HIS A 514 -26.03 33.05 30.64
N ARG A 515 -27.29 33.31 31.02
CA ARG A 515 -28.47 33.00 30.23
C ARG A 515 -28.37 33.80 28.93
N GLY A 516 -28.61 33.14 27.81
CA GLY A 516 -28.83 33.80 26.52
C GLY A 516 -30.27 34.29 26.44
N ASP A 517 -30.43 35.57 26.10
CA ASP A 517 -31.61 36.10 25.45
C ASP A 517 -31.26 36.31 23.96
N ALA A 518 -32.18 35.82 23.11
CA ALA A 518 -32.32 35.98 21.64
C ALA A 518 -31.26 35.37 20.71
#